data_AF-A0A0G1Y6Y2-F1
#
_entry.id   AF-A0A0G1Y6Y2-F1
#
_cell.length_a   1.000
_cell.length_b   1.000
_cell.length_c   1.000
_cell.angle_alpha   90.00
_cell.angle_beta   90.00
_cell.angle_gamma   90.00
#
_symmetry.space_group_name_H-M   'P 1'
#
loop_
_entity.id
_entity.type
_entity.pdbx_description
1 polymer ?
#
loop_
_entity_poly.entity_id
_entity_poly.type
_entity_poly.pdbx_seq_one_letter_code
_entity_poly.pdbx_strand_id
1 'polypeptide(L)'
;MKFSSSAGWLKFIIGWSVVFLFRLIPLRLPNVEPMLATMMPFSKRYGPLGSFVFGFFGIVLYDAVTSGWGIWTLVTALAYGGLGLAAYFYFKNRSASVKNFLRFGIVGTIVYDALTGLTIGPLFMGQPFVLALTGQIPFTLLHLAGTAVFSVCLSPAIYRWVLRPEALEIPAIIHSWHRTSS
;
A
#
# COMPACT_ATOMS: atom_id res chain seq x y z
N MET A 1 -11.89 22.12 11.44
CA MET A 1 -11.58 20.77 10.91
C MET A 1 -12.22 19.74 11.82
N LYS A 2 -13.29 19.05 11.40
CA LYS A 2 -13.80 17.89 12.14
C LYS A 2 -12.87 16.72 11.85
N PHE A 3 -12.01 16.37 12.81
CA PHE A 3 -11.30 15.10 12.77
C PHE A 3 -12.34 13.98 12.85
N SER A 4 -12.61 13.34 11.71
CA SER A 4 -13.53 12.21 11.64
C SER A 4 -12.84 10.96 12.18
N SER A 5 -13.47 10.42 13.23
CA SER A 5 -13.46 9.06 13.81
C SER A 5 -12.13 8.30 13.91
N SER A 6 -11.79 7.93 15.15
CA SER A 6 -10.86 6.85 15.50
C SER A 6 -11.01 5.58 14.64
N ALA A 7 -12.23 5.28 14.20
CA ALA A 7 -12.53 4.13 13.36
C ALA A 7 -11.98 4.22 11.92
N GLY A 8 -11.72 5.42 11.39
CA GLY A 8 -11.03 5.58 10.11
C GLY A 8 -9.57 5.12 10.19
N TRP A 9 -8.89 5.45 11.28
CA TRP A 9 -7.53 4.99 11.55
C TRP A 9 -7.47 3.50 11.87
N LEU A 10 -8.54 2.91 12.43
CA LEU A 10 -8.62 1.46 12.60
C LEU A 10 -8.53 0.72 11.24
N LYS A 11 -9.25 1.18 10.22
CA LYS A 11 -9.12 0.61 8.86
C LYS A 11 -7.72 0.80 8.28
N PHE A 12 -7.07 1.92 8.59
CA PHE A 12 -5.70 2.16 8.17
C PHE A 12 -4.76 1.10 8.77
N ILE A 13 -4.86 0.88 10.09
CA ILE A 13 -4.07 -0.12 10.82
C ILE A 13 -4.37 -1.52 10.28
N ILE A 14 -5.64 -1.88 10.09
CA ILE A 14 -6.02 -3.19 9.54
C ILE A 14 -5.41 -3.41 8.16
N GLY A 15 -5.54 -2.44 7.23
CA GLY A 15 -4.98 -2.57 5.89
C GLY A 15 -3.45 -2.68 5.92
N TRP A 16 -2.80 -1.89 6.78
CA TRP A 16 -1.35 -1.97 6.96
C TRP A 16 -0.93 -3.34 7.50
N SER A 17 -1.60 -3.84 8.55
CA SER A 17 -1.31 -5.14 9.16
C SER A 17 -1.56 -6.30 8.18
N VAL A 18 -2.63 -6.25 7.38
CA VAL A 18 -2.90 -7.28 6.36
C VAL A 18 -1.79 -7.31 5.31
N VAL A 19 -1.35 -6.15 4.80
CA VAL A 19 -0.23 -6.08 3.86
C VAL A 19 1.05 -6.59 4.52
N PHE A 20 1.34 -6.16 5.75
CA PHE A 20 2.51 -6.58 6.50
C PHE A 20 2.55 -8.11 6.70
N LEU A 21 1.45 -8.70 7.17
CA LEU A 21 1.33 -10.16 7.35
C LEU A 21 1.43 -10.92 6.02
N PHE A 22 0.84 -10.40 4.94
CA PHE A 22 0.98 -11.00 3.60
C PHE A 22 2.44 -11.04 3.17
N ARG A 23 3.20 -9.99 3.50
CA ARG A 23 4.64 -9.93 3.18
C ARG A 23 5.47 -10.95 3.96
N LEU A 24 5.01 -11.39 5.13
CA LEU A 24 5.69 -12.42 5.93
C LEU A 24 5.45 -13.85 5.41
N ILE A 25 4.57 -14.05 4.41
CA ILE A 25 4.35 -15.38 3.82
C ILE A 25 5.64 -15.86 3.14
N PRO A 26 6.17 -17.04 3.52
CA PRO A 26 7.38 -17.58 2.91
C PRO A 26 7.12 -17.96 1.45
N LEU A 27 8.17 -17.92 0.61
CA LEU A 27 8.13 -18.32 -0.81
C LEU A 27 7.17 -17.51 -1.69
N ARG A 28 6.79 -16.30 -1.27
CA ARG A 28 6.06 -15.38 -2.13
C ARG A 28 6.93 -14.89 -3.30
N LEU A 29 6.28 -14.60 -4.42
CA LEU A 29 6.96 -13.98 -5.56
C LEU A 29 7.46 -12.58 -5.17
N PRO A 30 8.70 -12.21 -5.52
CA PRO A 30 9.26 -10.89 -5.20
C PRO A 30 8.35 -9.75 -5.67
N ASN A 31 8.02 -8.84 -4.77
CA ASN A 31 7.19 -7.65 -5.01
C ASN A 31 5.80 -7.90 -5.63
N VAL A 32 5.32 -9.14 -5.72
CA VAL A 32 3.92 -9.44 -6.04
C VAL A 32 3.13 -9.44 -4.73
N GLU A 33 2.72 -8.26 -4.30
CA GLU A 33 2.12 -8.05 -2.98
C GLU A 33 1.01 -6.97 -3.00
N PRO A 34 0.06 -7.00 -2.05
CA PRO A 34 -1.07 -6.06 -2.01
C PRO A 34 -0.67 -4.64 -1.54
N MET A 35 0.62 -4.32 -1.41
CA MET A 35 1.14 -3.04 -0.91
C MET A 35 0.65 -1.86 -1.76
N LEU A 36 0.97 -1.85 -3.06
CA LEU A 36 0.55 -0.78 -3.97
C LEU A 36 -0.98 -0.75 -4.11
N ALA A 37 -1.61 -1.93 -4.15
CA ALA A 37 -3.05 -2.06 -4.29
C ALA A 37 -3.84 -1.49 -3.10
N THR A 38 -3.27 -1.53 -1.90
CA THR A 38 -3.83 -0.93 -0.68
C THR A 38 -3.46 0.53 -0.56
N MET A 39 -2.22 0.89 -0.91
CA MET A 39 -1.69 2.24 -0.85
C MET A 39 -2.45 3.22 -1.75
N MET A 40 -2.84 2.82 -2.96
CA MET A 40 -3.61 3.69 -3.86
C MET A 40 -4.95 4.19 -3.27
N PRO A 41 -5.88 3.32 -2.82
CA PRO A 41 -7.13 3.78 -2.20
C PRO A 41 -6.90 4.49 -0.87
N PHE A 42 -5.91 4.06 -0.08
CA PHE A 42 -5.56 4.71 1.18
C PHE A 42 -5.06 6.12 0.95
N SER A 43 -4.27 6.34 -0.11
CA SER A 43 -3.71 7.65 -0.38
C SER A 43 -4.77 8.70 -0.58
N LYS A 44 -5.84 8.35 -1.30
CA LYS A 44 -6.98 9.25 -1.52
C LYS A 44 -7.75 9.58 -0.25
N ARG A 45 -7.83 8.65 0.71
CA ARG A 45 -8.59 8.82 1.97
C ARG A 45 -7.77 9.52 3.06
N TYR A 46 -6.54 9.07 3.29
CA TYR A 46 -5.72 9.46 4.46
C TYR A 46 -4.73 10.58 4.16
N GLY A 47 -4.72 11.11 2.93
CA GLY A 47 -3.90 12.25 2.55
C GLY A 47 -2.41 11.91 2.38
N PRO A 48 -1.56 12.93 2.16
CA PRO A 48 -0.17 12.72 1.78
C PRO A 48 0.62 12.02 2.90
N LEU A 49 0.45 12.46 4.15
CA LEU A 49 1.16 11.88 5.29
C LEU A 49 0.78 10.42 5.53
N GLY A 50 -0.51 10.10 5.53
CA GLY A 50 -0.96 8.70 5.66
C GLY A 50 -0.44 7.81 4.53
N SER A 51 -0.35 8.35 3.32
CA SER A 51 0.21 7.62 2.17
C SER A 51 1.70 7.33 2.33
N PHE A 52 2.48 8.35 2.73
CA PHE A 52 3.91 8.22 2.95
C PHE A 52 4.20 7.22 4.07
N VAL A 53 3.55 7.39 5.21
CA VAL A 53 3.70 6.53 6.40
C VAL A 53 3.36 5.08 6.06
N PHE A 54 2.29 4.84 5.30
CA PHE A 54 1.90 3.49 4.88
C PHE A 54 3.02 2.79 4.11
N GLY A 55 3.55 3.43 3.06
CA GLY A 55 4.63 2.89 2.25
C GLY A 55 5.95 2.77 3.01
N PHE A 56 6.37 3.84 3.68
CA PHE A 56 7.64 3.94 4.40
C PHE A 56 7.74 2.91 5.53
N PHE A 57 6.79 2.92 6.47
CA PHE A 57 6.83 1.99 7.61
C PHE A 57 6.50 0.56 7.21
N GLY A 58 5.72 0.36 6.12
CA GLY A 58 5.51 -0.97 5.57
C GLY A 58 6.81 -1.67 5.12
N ILE A 59 7.85 -0.90 4.79
CA ILE A 59 9.20 -1.42 4.55
C ILE A 59 10.02 -1.48 5.84
N VAL A 60 10.14 -0.38 6.57
CA VAL A 60 11.01 -0.31 7.77
C VAL A 60 10.69 -1.40 8.77
N LEU A 61 9.40 -1.64 9.03
CA LEU A 61 8.97 -2.66 9.99
C LEU A 61 9.10 -4.07 9.42
N TYR A 62 8.91 -4.25 8.11
CA TYR A 62 9.07 -5.56 7.47
C TYR A 62 10.52 -6.01 7.52
N ASP A 63 11.45 -5.12 7.17
CA ASP A 63 12.89 -5.39 7.22
C ASP A 63 13.34 -5.63 8.66
N ALA A 64 12.81 -4.88 9.65
CA ALA A 64 13.11 -5.09 11.07
C ALA A 64 12.86 -6.54 11.54
N VAL A 65 11.86 -7.21 10.98
CA VAL A 65 11.44 -8.57 11.37
C VAL A 65 12.06 -9.65 10.49
N THR A 66 12.60 -9.30 9.31
CA THR A 66 13.08 -10.27 8.32
C THR A 66 14.59 -10.22 8.12
N SER A 67 15.09 -9.22 7.40
CA SER A 67 16.50 -9.10 7.01
C SER A 67 17.34 -8.22 7.94
N GLY A 68 16.71 -7.51 8.87
CA GLY A 68 17.33 -6.41 9.62
C GLY A 68 17.39 -5.12 8.80
N TRP A 69 17.83 -4.04 9.44
CA TRP A 69 17.98 -2.72 8.81
C TRP A 69 19.32 -2.57 8.10
N GLY A 70 19.27 -2.00 6.88
CA GLY A 70 20.46 -1.63 6.13
C GLY A 70 20.21 -0.49 5.15
N ILE A 71 21.20 -0.19 4.31
CA ILE A 71 21.06 0.83 3.26
C ILE A 71 19.88 0.52 2.33
N TRP A 72 19.63 -0.77 2.08
CA TRP A 72 18.50 -1.20 1.27
C TRP A 72 17.15 -0.84 1.90
N THR A 73 17.02 -0.95 3.22
CA THR A 73 15.84 -0.51 3.97
C THR A 73 15.59 0.98 3.76
N LEU A 74 16.64 1.81 3.87
CA LEU A 74 16.51 3.25 3.66
C LEU A 74 16.03 3.58 2.25
N VAL A 75 16.69 3.00 1.25
CA VAL A 75 16.36 3.23 -0.17
C VAL A 75 14.93 2.81 -0.48
N THR A 76 14.56 1.58 -0.11
CA THR A 76 13.23 1.04 -0.44
C THR A 76 12.13 1.69 0.37
N ALA A 77 12.36 2.04 1.64
CA ALA A 77 11.38 2.75 2.45
C ALA A 77 11.10 4.15 1.90
N LEU A 78 12.14 4.89 1.47
CA LEU A 78 11.97 6.19 0.82
C LEU A 78 11.28 6.06 -0.54
N ALA A 79 11.62 5.04 -1.33
CA ALA A 79 10.97 4.79 -2.61
C ALA A 79 9.48 4.46 -2.45
N TYR A 80 9.10 3.59 -1.51
CA TYR A 80 7.69 3.29 -1.22
C TYR A 80 6.95 4.47 -0.58
N GLY A 81 7.58 5.20 0.34
CA GLY A 81 7.01 6.42 0.91
C GLY A 81 6.75 7.47 -0.18
N GLY A 82 7.71 7.68 -1.07
CA GLY A 82 7.59 8.56 -2.23
C GLY A 82 6.52 8.09 -3.21
N LEU A 83 6.41 6.78 -3.47
CA LEU A 83 5.34 6.19 -4.27
C LEU A 83 3.95 6.44 -3.65
N GLY A 84 3.85 6.38 -2.32
CA GLY A 84 2.65 6.77 -1.59
C GLY A 84 2.27 8.25 -1.79
N LEU A 85 3.25 9.15 -1.70
CA LEU A 85 3.02 10.58 -2.00
C LEU A 85 2.59 10.79 -3.45
N ALA A 86 3.24 10.13 -4.40
CA ALA A 86 2.87 10.17 -5.81
C ALA A 86 1.43 9.67 -6.03
N ALA A 87 1.02 8.61 -5.32
CA ALA A 87 -0.35 8.10 -5.36
C ALA A 87 -1.34 9.15 -4.87
N TYR A 88 -1.06 9.81 -3.73
CA TYR A 88 -1.91 10.89 -3.24
C TYR A 88 -2.09 12.01 -4.27
N PHE A 89 -0.99 12.51 -4.83
CA PHE A 89 -1.05 13.60 -5.82
C PHE A 89 -1.72 13.16 -7.13
N TYR A 90 -1.62 11.89 -7.50
CA TYR A 90 -2.33 11.35 -8.64
C TYR A 90 -3.84 11.27 -8.37
N PHE A 91 -4.26 10.74 -7.23
CA PHE A 91 -5.67 10.44 -6.92
C PHE A 91 -6.45 11.59 -6.26
N LYS A 92 -5.79 12.63 -5.72
CA LYS A 92 -6.48 13.76 -5.06
C LYS A 92 -7.51 14.44 -5.96
N ASN A 93 -7.20 14.55 -7.26
CA ASN A 93 -8.05 15.20 -8.27
C ASN A 93 -8.58 14.21 -9.33
N ARG A 94 -8.47 12.89 -9.09
CA ARG A 94 -8.91 11.85 -10.04
C ARG A 94 -9.87 10.88 -9.38
N SER A 95 -10.82 10.35 -10.13
CA SER A 95 -11.73 9.32 -9.60
C SER A 95 -10.95 8.06 -9.21
N ALA A 96 -11.37 7.41 -8.12
CA ALA A 96 -10.81 6.13 -7.69
C ALA A 96 -11.52 5.00 -8.47
N SER A 97 -11.13 4.86 -9.73
CA SER A 97 -11.67 3.89 -10.68
C SER A 97 -10.62 2.86 -11.04
N VAL A 98 -11.06 1.66 -11.48
CA VAL A 98 -10.18 0.60 -11.99
C VAL A 98 -9.17 1.13 -13.01
N LYS A 99 -9.63 1.95 -13.96
CA LYS A 99 -8.78 2.57 -14.98
C LYS A 99 -7.66 3.42 -14.39
N ASN A 100 -7.96 4.24 -13.37
CA ASN A 100 -6.96 5.08 -12.74
C ASN A 100 -6.04 4.29 -11.81
N PHE A 101 -6.55 3.27 -11.11
CA PHE A 101 -5.73 2.33 -10.34
C PHE A 101 -4.75 1.59 -11.23
N LEU A 102 -5.21 1.03 -12.36
CA LEU A 102 -4.35 0.31 -13.29
C LEU A 102 -3.30 1.24 -13.93
N ARG A 103 -3.69 2.44 -14.36
CA ARG A 103 -2.75 3.43 -14.92
C ARG A 103 -1.67 3.83 -13.93
N PHE A 104 -2.06 4.18 -12.70
CA PHE A 104 -1.09 4.53 -11.67
C PHE A 104 -0.23 3.33 -11.29
N GLY A 105 -0.84 2.15 -11.13
CA GLY A 105 -0.15 0.91 -10.82
C GLY A 105 0.95 0.61 -11.82
N ILE A 106 0.63 0.55 -13.11
CA ILE A 106 1.60 0.24 -14.17
C ILE A 106 2.75 1.25 -14.19
N VAL A 107 2.44 2.56 -14.23
CA VAL A 107 3.47 3.60 -14.31
C VAL A 107 4.30 3.63 -13.03
N GLY A 108 3.66 3.52 -11.87
CA GLY A 108 4.29 3.49 -10.56
C GLY A 108 5.25 2.30 -10.42
N THR A 109 4.84 1.11 -10.84
CA THR A 109 5.68 -0.09 -10.83
C THR A 109 6.89 0.06 -11.73
N ILE A 110 6.74 0.52 -12.97
CA ILE A 110 7.87 0.75 -13.88
C ILE A 110 8.86 1.76 -13.30
N VAL A 111 8.35 2.89 -12.78
CA VAL A 111 9.20 3.94 -12.21
C VAL A 111 9.90 3.44 -10.95
N TYR A 112 9.19 2.75 -10.04
CA TYR A 112 9.76 2.19 -8.83
C TYR A 112 10.88 1.19 -9.14
N ASP A 113 10.62 0.26 -10.06
CA ASP A 113 11.57 -0.77 -10.45
C ASP A 113 12.79 -0.20 -11.18
N ALA A 114 12.59 0.78 -12.07
CA ALA A 114 13.69 1.47 -12.73
C ALA A 114 14.55 2.23 -11.71
N LEU A 115 13.94 2.97 -10.79
CA LEU A 115 14.65 3.72 -9.76
C LEU A 115 15.40 2.81 -8.79
N THR A 116 14.81 1.71 -8.35
CA THR A 116 15.46 0.84 -7.36
C THR A 116 16.44 -0.15 -8.02
N GLY A 117 16.05 -0.79 -9.11
CA GLY A 117 16.81 -1.86 -9.76
C GLY A 117 17.89 -1.37 -10.73
N LEU A 118 17.67 -0.27 -11.46
CA LEU A 118 18.62 0.24 -12.46
C LEU A 118 19.54 1.34 -11.94
N THR A 119 19.32 1.84 -10.72
CA THR A 119 20.20 2.86 -10.13
C THR A 119 21.08 2.29 -9.02
N ILE A 120 20.53 1.54 -8.06
CA ILE A 120 21.27 1.25 -6.83
C ILE A 120 22.46 0.34 -7.08
N GLY A 121 22.25 -0.78 -7.77
CA GLY A 121 23.33 -1.70 -8.15
C GLY A 121 24.37 -1.02 -9.04
N PRO A 122 23.97 -0.42 -10.18
CA PRO A 122 24.93 0.23 -11.08
C PRO A 122 25.68 1.41 -10.48
N LEU A 123 25.01 2.31 -9.74
CA LEU A 123 25.62 3.53 -9.22
C LEU A 123 26.44 3.31 -7.96
N PHE A 124 26.01 2.41 -7.07
CA PHE A 124 26.64 2.25 -5.75
C PHE A 124 27.40 0.94 -5.58
N MET A 125 27.16 -0.07 -6.42
CA MET A 125 27.79 -1.39 -6.33
C MET A 125 28.62 -1.76 -7.57
N GLY A 126 28.74 -0.85 -8.55
CA GLY A 126 29.52 -1.06 -9.76
C GLY A 126 28.98 -2.16 -10.68
N GLN A 127 27.71 -2.56 -10.51
CA GLN A 127 27.09 -3.57 -11.36
C GLN A 127 27.01 -3.08 -12.80
N PRO A 128 27.43 -3.87 -13.81
CA PRO A 128 27.26 -3.48 -15.21
C PRO A 128 25.78 -3.20 -15.52
N PHE A 129 25.50 -2.02 -16.10
CA PHE A 129 24.12 -1.60 -16.37
C PHE A 129 23.34 -2.61 -17.22
N VAL A 130 23.98 -3.20 -18.24
CA VAL A 130 23.37 -4.22 -19.10
C VAL A 130 22.94 -5.43 -18.28
N LEU A 131 23.74 -5.87 -17.30
CA LEU A 131 23.41 -6.99 -16.43
C LEU A 131 22.21 -6.64 -15.54
N ALA A 132 22.22 -5.45 -14.92
CA ALA A 132 21.08 -4.95 -14.13
C ALA A 132 19.80 -4.90 -14.98
N LEU A 133 19.88 -4.35 -16.19
CA LEU A 133 18.76 -4.26 -17.11
C LEU A 133 18.21 -5.64 -17.52
N THR A 134 19.08 -6.59 -17.86
CA THR A 134 18.65 -7.94 -18.25
C THR A 134 17.91 -8.68 -17.13
N GLY A 135 18.34 -8.51 -15.87
CA GLY A 135 17.61 -9.07 -14.72
C GLY A 135 16.32 -8.30 -14.39
N GLN A 136 16.34 -6.98 -14.61
CA GLN A 136 15.20 -6.12 -14.27
C GLN A 136 13.99 -6.34 -15.18
N ILE A 137 14.19 -6.64 -16.47
CA ILE A 137 13.08 -6.88 -17.41
C ILE A 137 12.12 -7.99 -16.92
N PRO A 138 12.56 -9.24 -16.70
CA PRO A 138 11.66 -10.30 -16.25
C PRO A 138 11.08 -10.01 -14.86
N PHE A 139 11.85 -9.36 -13.97
CA PHE A 139 11.36 -8.93 -12.66
C PHE A 139 10.20 -7.94 -12.77
N THR A 140 10.35 -6.90 -13.59
CA THR A 140 9.32 -5.88 -13.79
C THR A 140 8.09 -6.42 -14.50
N LEU A 141 8.24 -7.37 -15.44
CA LEU A 141 7.09 -8.03 -16.07
C LEU A 141 6.26 -8.81 -15.03
N LEU A 142 6.92 -9.54 -14.12
CA LEU A 142 6.25 -10.25 -13.04
C LEU A 142 5.54 -9.27 -12.08
N HIS A 143 6.23 -8.20 -11.70
CA HIS A 143 5.71 -7.17 -10.81
C HIS A 143 4.50 -6.44 -11.45
N LEU A 144 4.54 -6.18 -12.75
CA LEU A 144 3.45 -5.60 -13.53
C LEU A 144 2.23 -6.52 -13.61
N ALA A 145 2.44 -7.82 -13.82
CA ALA A 145 1.34 -8.79 -13.83
C ALA A 145 0.60 -8.80 -12.48
N GLY A 146 1.34 -8.88 -11.37
CA GLY A 146 0.78 -8.77 -10.02
C GLY A 146 0.06 -7.44 -9.79
N THR A 147 0.71 -6.33 -10.17
CA THR A 147 0.14 -4.98 -10.06
C THR A 147 -1.17 -4.85 -10.83
N ALA A 148 -1.24 -5.38 -12.06
CA ALA A 148 -2.45 -5.33 -12.86
C ALA A 148 -3.60 -6.09 -12.20
N VAL A 149 -3.34 -7.33 -11.77
CA VAL A 149 -4.34 -8.16 -11.07
C VAL A 149 -4.85 -7.46 -9.81
N PHE A 150 -3.97 -6.99 -8.94
CA PHE A 150 -4.39 -6.34 -7.71
C PHE A 150 -5.05 -4.96 -7.94
N SER A 151 -4.62 -4.20 -8.94
CA SER A 151 -5.24 -2.90 -9.27
C SER A 151 -6.66 -3.05 -9.80
N VAL A 152 -6.93 -4.14 -10.53
CA VAL A 152 -8.27 -4.43 -11.08
C VAL A 152 -9.18 -5.05 -10.02
N CYS A 153 -8.67 -6.01 -9.25
CA CYS A 153 -9.50 -6.80 -8.33
C CYS A 153 -9.55 -6.18 -6.92
N LEU A 154 -8.40 -5.84 -6.36
CA LEU A 154 -8.26 -5.54 -4.94
C LEU A 154 -8.44 -4.05 -4.63
N SER A 155 -7.82 -3.14 -5.39
CA SER A 155 -7.90 -1.69 -5.13
C SER A 155 -9.33 -1.13 -5.11
N PRO A 156 -10.25 -1.52 -6.03
CA PRO A 156 -11.62 -1.04 -5.96
C PRO A 156 -12.38 -1.58 -4.74
N ALA A 157 -12.12 -2.84 -4.35
CA ALA A 157 -12.73 -3.45 -3.18
C ALA A 157 -12.27 -2.75 -1.89
N ILE A 158 -10.96 -2.53 -1.75
CA ILE A 158 -10.37 -1.77 -0.63
C ILE A 158 -10.93 -0.35 -0.62
N TYR A 159 -11.01 0.35 -1.76
CA TYR A 159 -11.55 1.69 -1.80
C TYR A 159 -12.99 1.76 -1.26
N ARG A 160 -13.85 0.84 -1.69
CA ARG A 160 -15.23 0.75 -1.19
C ARG A 160 -15.27 0.46 0.30
N TRP A 161 -14.47 -0.49 0.79
CA TRP A 161 -14.39 -0.81 2.21
C TRP A 161 -13.94 0.38 3.05
N VAL A 162 -12.89 1.07 2.60
CA VAL A 162 -12.34 2.26 3.26
C VAL A 162 -13.40 3.35 3.33
N LEU A 163 -14.12 3.64 2.24
CA LEU A 163 -15.14 4.70 2.19
C LEU A 163 -16.40 4.45 3.03
N ARG A 164 -16.77 3.21 3.33
CA ARG A 164 -18.00 2.91 4.11
C ARG A 164 -17.99 3.63 5.46
N PRO A 165 -19.06 4.34 5.86
CA PRO A 165 -19.19 4.90 7.21
C PRO A 165 -19.01 3.82 8.27
N GLU A 166 -18.32 4.13 9.35
CA GLU A 166 -18.16 3.23 10.48
C GLU A 166 -19.39 3.32 11.39
N ALA A 167 -20.55 2.84 10.92
CA ALA A 167 -21.64 2.51 11.82
C ALA A 167 -21.29 1.18 12.48
N LEU A 168 -20.57 1.23 13.60
CA LEU A 168 -20.65 0.17 14.59
C LEU A 168 -22.07 0.25 15.16
N GLU A 169 -23.03 -0.35 14.47
CA GLU A 169 -24.29 -0.73 15.10
C GLU A 169 -23.95 -1.84 16.09
N ILE A 170 -23.43 -1.46 17.26
CA ILE A 170 -23.57 -2.28 18.44
C ILE A 170 -25.06 -2.28 18.68
N PRO A 171 -25.77 -3.42 18.50
CA PRO A 171 -27.17 -3.47 18.89
C PRO A 171 -27.15 -3.12 20.37
N ALA A 172 -27.67 -1.93 20.70
CA ALA A 172 -27.89 -1.58 22.08
C ALA A 172 -28.93 -2.58 22.55
N ILE A 173 -28.49 -3.66 23.19
CA ILE A 173 -29.34 -4.52 24.00
C ILE A 173 -29.69 -3.65 25.21
N ILE A 174 -30.57 -2.68 24.98
CA ILE A 174 -31.30 -2.00 26.04
C ILE A 174 -32.28 -3.05 26.50
N HIS A 175 -31.85 -3.78 27.52
CA HIS A 175 -32.71 -4.66 28.28
C HIS A 175 -33.81 -3.77 28.87
N SER A 176 -35.01 -3.82 28.30
CA SER A 176 -36.19 -3.15 28.84
C SER A 176 -36.59 -3.85 30.15
N TRP A 177 -35.99 -3.45 31.26
CA TRP A 177 -36.44 -3.83 32.60
C TRP A 177 -37.38 -2.74 33.14
N HIS A 178 -38.64 -3.17 33.32
CA HIS A 178 -39.70 -2.63 34.17
C HIS A 178 -40.12 -1.15 34.05
N ARG A 179 -41.28 -0.96 33.42
CA ARG A 179 -42.39 -0.24 34.05
C ARG A 179 -43.69 -1.02 33.89
N THR A 180 -44.01 -1.83 34.90
CA THR A 180 -45.36 -2.33 35.15
C THR A 180 -45.58 -2.36 36.66
N SER A 181 -46.31 -1.36 37.16
CA SER A 181 -47.11 -1.32 38.40
C SER A 181 -47.37 0.17 38.68
N SER A 182 -48.50 0.70 38.20
CA SER A 182 -49.81 0.77 38.90
C SER A 182 -49.85 1.94 39.87
#